data_AF-A0A3A3DHL8-F1
#
_entry.id   AF-A0A3A3DHL8-F1
#
_cell.length_a   1.000
_cell.length_b   1.000
_cell.length_c   1.000
_cell.angle_alpha   90.00
_cell.angle_beta   90.00
_cell.angle_gamma   90.00
#
_symmetry.space_group_name_H-M   'P 1'
#
loop_
_entity.id
_entity.type
_entity.pdbx_description
1 polymer ?
#
loop_
_entity_poly.entity_id
_entity_poly.type
_entity_poly.pdbx_seq_one_letter_code
_entity_poly.pdbx_strand_id
1 'polypeptide(L)'
;MEFLVWMFATPDAQTDPYSWGAVLLGHFAIGICLTAVAGWISGAWRGAIIVAVTYAIAWEGGQMLLAGSGIGDSAVDAAAVACGAIMAAGAWRNRGVAVGLAMLVLAAIGMTGVQARRRDQ
;
A
#
# COMPACT_ATOMS: atom_id res chain seq x y z
N MET A 1 0.00 -20.32 -15.93
CA MET A 1 0.86 -19.15 -16.20
C MET A 1 0.02 -17.97 -16.65
N GLU A 2 -0.84 -18.13 -17.67
CA GLU A 2 -1.77 -17.08 -18.12
C GLU A 2 -2.67 -16.50 -17.03
N PHE A 3 -3.23 -17.34 -16.15
CA PHE A 3 -4.05 -16.85 -15.02
C PHE A 3 -3.30 -15.89 -14.08
N LEU A 4 -2.05 -16.20 -13.75
CA LEU A 4 -1.24 -15.35 -12.86
C LEU A 4 -0.87 -14.03 -13.54
N VAL A 5 -0.49 -14.09 -14.82
CA VAL A 5 -0.22 -12.88 -15.61
C VAL A 5 -1.46 -12.00 -15.69
N TRP A 6 -2.63 -12.58 -15.93
CA TRP A 6 -3.90 -11.84 -15.95
C TRP A 6 -4.26 -11.23 -14.59
N MET A 7 -4.03 -11.95 -13.50
CA MET A 7 -4.25 -11.46 -12.14
C MET A 7 -3.36 -10.26 -11.80
N PHE A 8 -2.11 -10.23 -12.29
CA PHE A 8 -1.16 -9.15 -12.04
C PHE A 8 -1.25 -7.99 -13.04
N ALA A 9 -1.82 -8.22 -14.21
CA ALA A 9 -2.06 -7.19 -15.21
C ALA A 9 -3.29 -6.35 -14.80
N THR A 10 -3.05 -5.27 -14.05
CA THR A 10 -4.04 -4.20 -13.84
C THR A 10 -3.63 -3.01 -14.71
N PRO A 11 -4.23 -2.83 -15.90
CA PRO A 11 -3.83 -1.81 -16.85
C PRO A 11 -4.69 -0.57 -16.64
N ASP A 12 -4.57 0.10 -15.51
CA ASP A 12 -5.01 1.49 -15.42
C ASP A 12 -3.83 2.29 -14.89
N ALA A 13 -3.09 2.89 -15.84
CA ALA A 13 -2.26 4.03 -15.51
C ALA A 13 -3.21 5.06 -14.90
N GLN A 14 -3.14 5.24 -13.59
CA GLN A 14 -3.98 6.17 -12.85
C GLN A 14 -3.64 7.57 -13.31
N THR A 15 -4.31 8.02 -14.36
CA THR A 15 -4.00 9.26 -15.08
C THR A 15 -4.72 10.44 -14.44
N ASP A 16 -5.84 10.20 -13.77
CA ASP A 16 -6.59 11.23 -13.08
C ASP A 16 -6.33 11.24 -11.55
N PRO A 17 -6.47 12.39 -10.88
CA PRO A 17 -6.24 12.50 -9.44
C PRO A 17 -7.17 11.67 -8.55
N TYR A 18 -8.38 11.34 -9.01
CA TYR A 18 -9.35 10.60 -8.22
C TYR A 18 -8.99 9.11 -8.18
N SER A 19 -8.69 8.50 -9.33
CA SER A 19 -8.21 7.11 -9.39
C SER A 19 -6.92 6.92 -8.56
N TRP A 20 -6.01 7.91 -8.60
CA TRP A 20 -4.83 7.94 -7.72
C TRP A 20 -5.16 7.81 -6.24
N GLY A 21 -6.03 8.69 -5.74
CA GLY A 21 -6.41 8.68 -4.33
C GLY A 21 -7.13 7.39 -3.94
N ALA A 22 -7.98 6.87 -4.82
CA ALA A 22 -8.74 5.65 -4.59
C ALA A 22 -7.83 4.43 -4.45
N VAL A 23 -6.84 4.27 -5.34
CA VAL A 23 -5.93 3.12 -5.27
C VAL A 23 -4.98 3.23 -4.08
N LEU A 24 -4.45 4.42 -3.80
CA LEU A 24 -3.63 4.66 -2.61
C LEU A 24 -4.38 4.27 -1.32
N LEU A 25 -5.66 4.66 -1.21
CA LEU A 25 -6.49 4.30 -0.06
C LEU A 25 -6.84 2.80 -0.05
N GLY A 26 -6.99 2.18 -1.22
CA GLY A 26 -7.19 0.73 -1.36
C GLY A 26 -6.01 -0.05 -0.77
N HIS A 27 -4.78 0.27 -1.18
CA HIS A 27 -3.56 -0.34 -0.65
C HIS A 27 -3.39 -0.11 0.86
N PHE A 28 -3.68 1.10 1.31
CA PHE A 28 -3.70 1.39 2.75
C PHE A 28 -4.70 0.52 3.53
N ALA A 29 -5.92 0.37 3.02
CA ALA A 29 -6.95 -0.48 3.64
C ALA A 29 -6.54 -1.96 3.66
N ILE A 30 -5.91 -2.45 2.59
CA ILE A 30 -5.34 -3.81 2.54
C ILE A 30 -4.32 -4.00 3.67
N GLY A 31 -3.42 -3.04 3.88
CA GLY A 31 -2.44 -3.07 4.97
C GLY A 31 -3.10 -3.17 6.36
N ILE A 32 -4.18 -2.42 6.59
CA ILE A 32 -4.95 -2.49 7.85
C ILE A 32 -5.54 -3.88 8.04
N CYS A 33 -6.30 -4.37 7.06
CA CYS A 33 -7.03 -5.64 7.15
C CYS A 33 -6.10 -6.83 7.32
N LEU A 34 -5.05 -6.91 6.50
CA LEU A 34 -4.06 -7.98 6.60
C LEU A 34 -3.32 -7.94 7.93
N THR A 35 -3.02 -6.75 8.46
CA THR A 35 -2.34 -6.61 9.76
C THR A 35 -3.25 -6.98 10.91
N ALA A 36 -4.55 -6.71 10.83
CA ALA A 36 -5.50 -7.19 11.83
C ALA A 36 -5.50 -8.74 11.90
N VAL A 37 -5.51 -9.41 10.74
CA VAL A 37 -5.45 -10.89 10.66
C VAL A 37 -4.10 -11.43 11.12
N ALA A 38 -3.00 -10.95 10.55
CA ALA A 38 -1.65 -11.43 10.89
C ALA A 38 -1.27 -11.08 12.33
N GLY A 39 -1.66 -9.90 12.81
CA GLY A 39 -1.44 -9.41 14.17
C GLY A 39 -2.23 -10.19 15.23
N TRP A 40 -3.38 -10.74 14.88
CA TRP A 40 -4.13 -11.66 15.75
C TRP A 40 -3.32 -12.92 16.09
N ILE A 41 -2.55 -13.43 15.13
CA ILE A 41 -1.76 -14.65 15.29
C ILE A 41 -0.39 -14.36 15.90
N SER A 42 0.28 -13.30 15.44
CA SER A 42 1.70 -13.05 15.72
C SER A 42 1.99 -11.86 16.64
N GLY A 43 0.95 -11.10 17.00
CA GLY A 43 1.04 -9.83 17.71
C GLY A 43 1.16 -8.62 16.77
N ALA A 44 0.60 -7.48 17.19
CA ALA A 44 0.42 -6.27 16.37
C ALA A 44 1.62 -5.88 15.49
N TRP A 45 2.78 -5.61 16.09
CA TRP A 45 3.97 -5.13 15.35
C TRP A 45 4.61 -6.20 14.47
N ARG A 46 4.58 -7.47 14.89
CA ARG A 46 5.07 -8.58 14.06
C ARG A 46 4.16 -8.79 12.87
N GLY A 47 2.84 -8.74 13.08
CA GLY A 47 1.84 -8.78 12.01
C GLY A 47 2.06 -7.67 10.99
N ALA A 48 2.30 -6.44 11.45
CA ALA A 48 2.59 -5.32 10.54
C ALA A 48 3.86 -5.53 9.70
N ILE A 49 4.93 -6.04 10.30
CA ILE A 49 6.17 -6.35 9.58
C ILE A 49 5.94 -7.47 8.55
N ILE A 50 5.26 -8.56 8.94
CA ILE A 50 4.94 -9.66 8.04
C ILE A 50 4.15 -9.13 6.85
N VAL A 51 3.10 -8.36 7.08
CA VAL A 51 2.25 -7.82 6.02
C VAL A 51 3.04 -6.90 5.09
N ALA A 52 3.77 -5.92 5.64
CA ALA A 52 4.52 -4.98 4.81
C ALA A 52 5.58 -5.67 3.95
N VAL A 53 6.35 -6.60 4.53
CA VAL A 53 7.42 -7.31 3.82
C VAL A 53 6.85 -8.31 2.82
N THR A 54 5.87 -9.11 3.22
CA THR A 54 5.26 -10.10 2.32
C THR A 54 4.53 -9.43 1.17
N TYR A 55 3.84 -8.31 1.40
CA TYR A 55 3.18 -7.57 0.32
C TYR A 55 4.21 -7.02 -0.68
N ALA A 56 5.25 -6.33 -0.20
CA ALA A 56 6.28 -5.77 -1.05
C ALA A 56 7.06 -6.83 -1.86
N ILE A 57 7.31 -8.01 -1.29
CA ILE A 57 8.07 -9.05 -1.99
C ILE A 57 7.17 -9.90 -2.88
N ALA A 58 6.04 -10.40 -2.35
CA ALA A 58 5.22 -11.38 -3.05
C ALA A 58 4.26 -10.73 -4.04
N TRP A 59 3.62 -9.63 -3.66
CA TRP A 59 2.64 -8.96 -4.51
C TRP A 59 3.34 -8.04 -5.50
N GLU A 60 4.06 -7.03 -5.01
CA GLU A 60 4.73 -6.05 -5.89
C GLU A 60 5.86 -6.68 -6.70
N GLY A 61 6.70 -7.51 -6.06
CA GLY A 61 7.69 -8.30 -6.78
C GLY A 61 7.08 -9.23 -7.83
N GLY A 62 5.90 -9.79 -7.56
CA GLY A 62 5.12 -10.55 -8.52
C GLY A 62 4.66 -9.72 -9.72
N GLN A 63 4.09 -8.53 -9.47
CA GLN A 63 3.68 -7.60 -10.52
C GLN A 63 4.85 -7.13 -11.38
N MET A 64 5.99 -6.81 -10.76
CA MET A 64 7.18 -6.38 -11.49
C MET A 64 7.71 -7.48 -12.42
N LEU A 65 7.79 -8.72 -11.92
CA LEU A 65 8.36 -9.85 -12.67
C LEU A 65 7.42 -10.40 -13.75
N LEU A 66 6.10 -10.37 -13.51
CA LEU A 66 5.13 -11.06 -14.36
C LEU A 66 4.29 -10.12 -15.23
N ALA A 67 4.11 -8.87 -14.82
CA ALA A 67 3.29 -7.88 -15.53
C ALA A 67 4.07 -6.61 -15.93
N GLY A 68 5.35 -6.49 -15.53
CA GLY A 68 6.20 -5.37 -15.92
C GLY A 68 5.85 -4.04 -15.25
N SER A 69 5.31 -4.06 -14.01
CA SER A 69 5.01 -2.84 -13.28
C SER A 69 6.26 -1.97 -13.04
N GLY A 70 6.06 -0.66 -12.96
CA GLY A 70 7.13 0.29 -12.68
C GLY A 70 7.55 0.25 -11.20
N ILE A 71 8.86 0.35 -10.94
CA ILE A 71 9.42 0.38 -9.57
C ILE A 71 8.79 1.51 -8.73
N GLY A 72 8.51 2.66 -9.35
CA GLY A 72 7.91 3.81 -8.67
C GLY A 72 6.50 3.54 -8.15
N ASP A 73 5.64 2.95 -8.99
CA ASP A 73 4.26 2.62 -8.62
C ASP A 73 4.25 1.55 -7.52
N SER A 74 5.03 0.49 -7.72
CA SER A 74 5.16 -0.59 -6.72
C SER A 74 5.71 -0.10 -5.37
N ALA A 75 6.61 0.89 -5.37
CA ALA A 75 7.11 1.48 -4.13
C ALA A 75 6.03 2.29 -3.40
N VAL A 76 5.17 3.00 -4.14
CA VAL A 76 4.06 3.77 -3.57
C VAL A 76 3.01 2.83 -2.98
N ASP A 77 2.65 1.77 -3.67
CA ASP A 77 1.65 0.81 -3.22
C ASP A 77 2.13 0.05 -1.98
N ALA A 78 3.40 -0.39 -1.98
CA ALA A 78 4.03 -0.97 -0.79
C ALA A 78 4.08 0.02 0.38
N ALA A 79 4.36 1.30 0.14
CA ALA A 79 4.37 2.33 1.18
C ALA A 79 2.97 2.57 1.77
N ALA A 80 1.93 2.56 0.93
CA ALA A 80 0.55 2.69 1.39
C ALA A 80 0.13 1.50 2.26
N VAL A 81 0.43 0.27 1.85
CA VAL A 81 0.23 -0.93 2.67
C VAL A 81 0.98 -0.85 3.99
N ALA A 82 2.25 -0.43 3.97
CA ALA A 82 3.04 -0.26 5.18
C ALA A 82 2.44 0.79 6.13
N CYS A 83 1.94 1.91 5.61
CA CYS A 83 1.22 2.91 6.42
C CYS A 83 -0.04 2.31 7.06
N GLY A 84 -0.82 1.53 6.31
CA GLY A 84 -2.00 0.83 6.84
C GLY A 84 -1.64 -0.17 7.94
N ALA A 85 -0.57 -0.92 7.74
CA ALA A 85 -0.05 -1.87 8.72
C ALA A 85 0.41 -1.19 10.01
N ILE A 86 1.17 -0.09 9.90
CA ILE A 86 1.62 0.71 11.04
C ILE A 86 0.43 1.32 11.78
N MET A 87 -0.57 1.84 11.06
CA MET A 87 -1.78 2.38 11.67
C MET A 87 -2.51 1.30 12.47
N ALA A 88 -2.74 0.12 11.89
CA ALA A 88 -3.42 -0.97 12.58
C ALA A 88 -2.66 -1.42 13.84
N ALA A 89 -1.34 -1.62 13.74
CA ALA A 89 -0.53 -2.01 14.89
C ALA A 89 -0.43 -0.91 15.95
N GLY A 90 -0.32 0.34 15.52
CA GLY A 90 -0.30 1.53 16.37
C GLY A 90 -1.61 1.70 17.13
N ALA A 91 -2.75 1.58 16.46
CA ALA A 91 -4.07 1.62 17.07
C ALA A 91 -4.25 0.49 18.10
N TRP A 92 -3.89 -0.75 17.75
CA TRP A 92 -3.95 -1.89 18.67
C TRP A 92 -3.14 -1.64 19.96
N ARG A 93 -1.95 -1.03 19.85
CA ARG A 93 -1.06 -0.80 20.99
C ARG A 93 -1.21 0.58 21.61
N ASN A 94 -2.27 1.34 21.27
CA ASN A 94 -2.52 2.71 21.75
C ASN A 94 -1.31 3.65 21.53
N ARG A 95 -0.62 3.51 20.40
CA ARG A 95 0.53 4.33 19.99
C ARG A 95 0.09 5.39 18.99
N GLY A 96 -0.60 6.41 19.47
CA GLY A 96 -1.14 7.51 18.64
C GLY A 96 -0.09 8.19 17.76
N VAL A 97 1.16 8.31 18.23
CA VAL A 97 2.27 8.86 17.42
C VAL A 97 2.51 8.05 16.15
N ALA A 98 2.48 6.72 16.23
CA ALA A 98 2.70 5.86 15.05
C ALA A 98 1.55 6.00 14.05
N VAL A 99 0.31 6.08 14.54
CA VAL A 99 -0.88 6.33 13.72
C VAL A 99 -0.77 7.69 13.01
N GLY A 100 -0.42 8.74 13.75
CA GLY A 100 -0.25 10.09 13.21
C GLY A 100 0.84 10.17 12.15
N LEU A 101 1.98 9.52 12.37
CA LEU A 101 3.07 9.48 11.38
C LEU A 101 2.67 8.70 10.12
N ALA A 102 2.00 7.56 10.25
CA ALA A 102 1.51 6.80 9.10
C ALA A 102 0.52 7.61 8.27
N MET A 103 -0.42 8.30 8.91
CA MET A 103 -1.38 9.19 8.25
C MET A 103 -0.70 10.38 7.57
N LEU A 104 0.31 10.96 8.20
CA LEU A 104 1.08 12.07 7.63
C LEU A 104 1.81 11.64 6.36
N VAL A 105 2.48 10.48 6.38
CA VAL A 105 3.17 9.93 5.21
C VAL A 105 2.17 9.63 4.09
N LEU A 106 1.06 8.96 4.40
CA LEU A 106 0.02 8.66 3.40
C LEU A 106 -0.55 9.94 2.78
N ALA A 107 -0.82 10.96 3.60
CA ALA A 107 -1.31 12.25 3.13
C ALA A 107 -0.29 12.94 2.22
N ALA A 108 1.00 12.90 2.57
CA ALA A 108 2.06 13.46 1.74
C ALA A 108 2.12 12.79 0.36
N ILE A 109 2.09 11.46 0.30
CA ILE A 109 2.06 10.69 -0.96
C ILE A 109 0.80 11.01 -1.78
N GLY A 110 -0.36 11.07 -1.13
CA GLY A 110 -1.62 11.42 -1.76
C GLY A 110 -1.57 12.81 -2.40
N MET A 111 -1.12 13.82 -1.64
CA MET A 111 -1.02 15.20 -2.10
C MET A 111 -0.03 15.35 -3.25
N THR A 112 1.15 14.74 -3.17
CA THR A 112 2.16 14.85 -4.24
C THR A 112 1.67 14.21 -5.53
N GLY A 113 1.03 13.03 -5.45
CA GLY A 113 0.50 12.37 -6.64
C GLY A 113 -0.71 13.06 -7.26
N VAL A 114 -1.57 13.72 -6.46
CA VAL A 114 -2.64 14.60 -6.96
C VAL A 114 -2.04 15.82 -7.66
N GLN A 115 -1.04 16.46 -7.07
CA GLN A 115 -0.40 17.64 -7.64
C GLN A 115 0.31 17.35 -8.97
N ALA A 116 1.00 16.20 -9.07
CA ALA A 116 1.65 15.78 -10.31
C ALA A 116 0.62 15.66 -11.44
N ARG A 117 -0.46 14.91 -11.21
CA ARG A 117 -1.50 14.67 -12.22
C ARG A 117 -2.28 15.91 -12.63
N ARG A 118 -2.42 16.90 -11.73
CA ARG A 118 -3.02 18.20 -12.08
C ARG A 118 -2.13 19.07 -12.96
N ARG A 119 -0.81 18.85 -12.97
CA ARG A 119 0.13 19.59 -13.85
C ARG A 119 0.16 19.03 -15.26
N ASP A 120 -0.17 17.76 -15.40
CA ASP A 120 -0.17 17.02 -16.67
C ASP A 120 -1.52 17.09 -17.41
N GLN A 121 -2.51 17.79 -16.83
CA GLN A 121 -3.83 18.10 -17.41
C GLN A 121 -3.86 19.53 -17.97
#